data_AF-A0A139JUH5-F1
#
_entry.id   AF-A0A139JUH5-F1
#
_cell.length_a   1.000
_cell.length_b   1.000
_cell.length_c   1.000
_cell.angle_alpha   90.00
_cell.angle_beta   90.00
_cell.angle_gamma   90.00
#
_symmetry.space_group_name_H-M   'P 1'
#
loop_
_entity.id
_entity.type
_entity.pdbx_description
1 polymer ?
#
loop_
_entity_poly.entity_id
_entity_poly.type
_entity_poly.pdbx_seq_one_letter_code
_entity_poly.pdbx_strand_id
1 'polypeptide(L)'
;MAFSATKRELGELYTFFRLLADGAVSPGTPKAEKDETLRWPVALIQREEHDGTRRYYIEEQEVRIVSGTTGKDGSFVPGEKEELRFPREDFGDAAELVLHLLKNVSGEEVEVTEGLEAFLDAVNIFDLEAKTEDRTDFSVAFWHPEAPLTGFNVRCRLTPMNPLLDGGRTANLKLEQSGVKFAVPTVNKVNALPESSMEVAERMMMIERLGGVLKYADVADRVFRCNLLMIDLHFPRMLAEMVRLMHLDGITRISELTERIKEMNPLKIKDELINKHRFYEFKMKQFLLALALGMRPAKIYNGTDSAVEGIFLTDGNGQILCYHKSRPQVFADFLYQNTRLEKGAVEKDKYGFLERENGVWYFKLNVKIGLVKR
;
A
#
# COMPACT_ATOMS: atom_id res chain seq x y z
N MET A 1 15.85 -29.60 5.68
CA MET A 1 15.76 -28.29 6.36
C MET A 1 14.29 -27.92 6.31
N ALA A 2 13.68 -27.51 7.42
CA ALA A 2 12.28 -27.09 7.41
C ALA A 2 12.13 -25.85 6.52
N PHE A 3 11.12 -25.83 5.66
CA PHE A 3 10.81 -24.68 4.82
C PHE A 3 10.32 -23.51 5.69
N SER A 4 10.92 -22.33 5.53
CA SER A 4 10.62 -21.14 6.33
C SER A 4 10.03 -20.04 5.44
N ALA A 5 9.01 -19.35 5.94
CA ALA A 5 8.28 -18.31 5.23
C ALA A 5 8.11 -17.08 6.13
N THR A 6 8.08 -15.89 5.53
CA THR A 6 7.67 -14.69 6.24
C THR A 6 6.15 -14.69 6.46
N LYS A 7 5.69 -14.03 7.53
CA LYS A 7 4.26 -13.84 7.75
C LYS A 7 3.58 -13.13 6.59
N ARG A 8 4.28 -12.21 5.90
CA ARG A 8 3.73 -11.51 4.74
C ARG A 8 3.41 -12.50 3.62
N GLU A 9 4.38 -13.33 3.24
CA GLU A 9 4.22 -14.39 2.24
C GLU A 9 3.05 -15.32 2.59
N LEU A 10 2.95 -15.73 3.86
CA LEU A 10 1.82 -16.54 4.33
C LEU A 10 0.48 -15.79 4.28
N GLY A 11 0.46 -14.48 4.49
CA GLY A 11 -0.75 -13.66 4.34
C GLY A 11 -1.26 -13.58 2.89
N GLU A 12 -0.35 -13.51 1.93
CA GLU A 12 -0.66 -13.56 0.50
C GLU A 12 -1.18 -14.95 0.12
N LEU A 13 -0.47 -16.00 0.55
CA LEU A 13 -0.83 -17.39 0.31
C LEU A 13 -2.19 -17.76 0.91
N TYR A 14 -2.47 -17.32 2.15
CA TYR A 14 -3.77 -17.49 2.79
C TYR A 14 -4.90 -16.94 1.92
N THR A 15 -4.71 -15.70 1.45
CA THR A 15 -5.72 -15.00 0.65
C THR A 15 -5.95 -15.74 -0.66
N PHE A 16 -4.87 -16.16 -1.32
CA PHE A 16 -4.91 -16.95 -2.54
C PHE A 16 -5.66 -18.28 -2.36
N PHE A 17 -5.28 -19.10 -1.38
CA PHE A 17 -5.93 -20.39 -1.12
C PHE A 17 -7.39 -20.26 -0.72
N ARG A 18 -7.73 -19.28 0.12
CA ARG A 18 -9.12 -19.05 0.51
C ARG A 18 -9.99 -18.62 -0.67
N LEU A 19 -9.46 -17.82 -1.61
CA LEU A 19 -10.20 -17.47 -2.84
C LEU A 19 -10.44 -18.70 -3.74
N LEU A 20 -9.44 -19.59 -3.86
CA LEU A 20 -9.59 -20.86 -4.59
C LEU A 20 -10.63 -21.78 -3.94
N ALA A 21 -10.61 -21.88 -2.61
CA ALA A 21 -11.56 -22.68 -1.84
C ALA A 21 -12.98 -22.12 -1.93
N ASP A 22 -13.17 -20.81 -1.71
CA ASP A 22 -14.49 -20.17 -1.63
C ASP A 22 -15.11 -19.91 -3.01
N GLY A 23 -14.28 -19.75 -4.04
CA GLY A 23 -14.69 -19.48 -5.43
C GLY A 23 -15.49 -18.20 -5.61
N ALA A 24 -15.47 -17.33 -4.61
CA ALA A 24 -16.15 -16.05 -4.61
C ALA A 24 -15.58 -15.16 -3.50
N VAL A 25 -15.73 -13.86 -3.67
CA VAL A 25 -15.33 -12.85 -2.68
C VAL A 25 -16.44 -11.81 -2.55
N SER A 26 -16.57 -11.17 -1.39
CA SER A 26 -17.50 -10.05 -1.24
C SER A 26 -16.75 -8.73 -1.30
N PRO A 27 -17.31 -7.68 -1.94
CA PRO A 27 -16.80 -6.34 -1.81
C PRO A 27 -16.76 -5.88 -0.35
N GLY A 28 -15.79 -5.04 -0.01
CA GLY A 28 -15.76 -4.38 1.29
C GLY A 28 -16.56 -3.08 1.32
N THR A 29 -17.03 -2.68 2.50
CA THR A 29 -17.60 -1.36 2.78
C THR A 29 -16.49 -0.36 3.17
N PRO A 30 -16.76 0.96 3.21
CA PRO A 30 -15.77 1.93 3.69
C PRO A 30 -15.22 1.65 5.09
N LYS A 31 -15.99 0.94 5.93
CA LYS A 31 -15.61 0.58 7.31
C LYS A 31 -14.74 -0.69 7.40
N ALA A 32 -14.33 -1.26 6.27
CA ALA A 32 -13.64 -2.55 6.24
C ALA A 32 -14.50 -3.72 6.71
N GLU A 33 -15.79 -3.69 6.39
CA GLU A 33 -16.75 -4.75 6.67
C GLU A 33 -17.20 -5.42 5.37
N LYS A 34 -17.71 -6.64 5.45
CA LYS A 34 -18.27 -7.34 4.29
C LYS A 34 -19.58 -6.70 3.82
N ASP A 35 -19.70 -6.48 2.51
CA ASP A 35 -20.99 -6.22 1.89
C ASP A 35 -21.74 -7.55 1.72
N GLU A 36 -22.68 -7.82 2.62
CA GLU A 36 -23.48 -9.06 2.62
C GLU A 36 -24.45 -9.16 1.44
N THR A 37 -24.67 -8.07 0.70
CA THR A 37 -25.59 -8.06 -0.45
C THR A 37 -24.92 -8.48 -1.74
N LEU A 38 -23.59 -8.47 -1.78
CA LEU A 38 -22.82 -8.72 -2.98
C LEU A 38 -21.84 -9.86 -2.78
N ARG A 39 -21.80 -10.73 -3.78
CA ARG A 39 -20.85 -11.84 -3.87
C ARG A 39 -20.38 -11.93 -5.31
N TRP A 40 -19.08 -11.89 -5.49
CA TRP A 40 -18.37 -11.79 -6.75
C TRP A 40 -17.71 -13.14 -7.04
N PRO A 41 -18.27 -13.96 -7.96
CA PRO A 41 -17.67 -15.25 -8.34
C PRO A 41 -16.23 -15.10 -8.86
N VAL A 42 -15.30 -15.83 -8.29
CA VAL A 42 -13.93 -15.90 -8.80
C VAL A 42 -13.89 -17.08 -9.76
N ALA A 43 -13.71 -16.80 -11.06
CA ALA A 43 -13.75 -17.85 -12.07
C ALA A 43 -12.34 -18.40 -12.37
N LEU A 44 -11.34 -17.52 -12.32
CA LEU A 44 -9.96 -17.85 -12.62
C LEU A 44 -9.03 -16.93 -11.83
N ILE A 45 -7.96 -17.50 -11.28
CA ILE A 45 -6.80 -16.76 -10.76
C ILE A 45 -5.59 -17.06 -11.64
N GLN A 46 -4.85 -16.03 -12.04
CA GLN A 46 -3.57 -16.15 -12.74
C GLN A 46 -2.44 -15.65 -11.83
N ARG A 47 -1.39 -16.46 -11.66
CA ARG A 47 -0.21 -16.12 -10.86
C ARG A 47 1.06 -16.38 -11.67
N GLU A 48 2.04 -15.48 -11.54
CA GLU A 48 3.36 -15.63 -12.14
C GLU A 48 4.30 -16.33 -11.17
N GLU A 49 4.70 -17.53 -11.53
CA GLU A 49 5.55 -18.40 -10.71
C GLU A 49 6.97 -18.44 -11.27
N HIS A 50 7.87 -19.12 -10.56
CA HIS A 50 9.30 -19.16 -10.91
C HIS A 50 9.63 -19.71 -12.31
N ASP A 51 8.80 -20.61 -12.85
CA ASP A 51 8.96 -21.29 -14.14
C ASP A 51 7.84 -20.94 -15.15
N GLY A 52 7.14 -19.80 -14.96
CA GLY A 52 6.16 -19.27 -15.92
C GLY A 52 4.78 -19.00 -15.31
N THR A 53 3.78 -18.76 -16.16
CA THR A 53 2.43 -18.43 -15.72
C THR A 53 1.67 -19.68 -15.28
N ARG A 54 0.90 -19.58 -14.18
CA ARG A 54 -0.14 -20.55 -13.82
C ARG A 54 -1.53 -19.93 -13.84
N ARG A 55 -2.49 -20.71 -14.33
CA ARG A 55 -3.93 -20.40 -14.30
C ARG A 55 -4.67 -21.44 -13.46
N TYR A 56 -5.39 -20.97 -12.45
CA TYR A 56 -6.20 -21.75 -11.52
C TYR A 56 -7.67 -21.49 -11.86
N TYR A 57 -8.26 -22.38 -12.65
CA TYR A 57 -9.69 -22.33 -13.00
C TYR A 57 -10.49 -22.90 -11.84
N ILE A 58 -11.39 -22.10 -11.28
CA ILE A 58 -12.20 -22.51 -10.14
C ILE A 58 -13.49 -23.10 -10.66
N GLU A 59 -13.56 -24.43 -10.66
CA GLU A 59 -14.72 -25.21 -11.09
C GLU A 59 -15.65 -25.45 -9.87
N GLU A 60 -16.72 -26.23 -10.05
CA GLU A 60 -17.73 -26.41 -8.99
C GLU A 60 -17.14 -27.09 -7.75
N GLN A 61 -16.39 -28.17 -7.94
CA GLN A 61 -15.82 -28.99 -6.86
C GLN A 61 -14.28 -28.97 -6.83
N GLU A 62 -13.64 -28.61 -7.94
CA GLU A 62 -12.20 -28.71 -8.13
C GLU A 62 -11.59 -27.39 -8.59
N VAL A 63 -10.30 -27.25 -8.38
CA VAL A 63 -9.47 -26.25 -9.05
C VAL A 63 -8.62 -26.95 -10.09
N ARG A 64 -8.78 -26.54 -11.34
CA ARG A 64 -7.98 -27.03 -12.46
C ARG A 64 -6.81 -26.09 -12.71
N ILE A 65 -5.60 -26.61 -12.60
CA ILE A 65 -4.35 -25.85 -12.69
C ILE A 65 -3.71 -26.12 -14.05
N VAL A 66 -3.50 -25.05 -14.82
CA VAL A 66 -2.88 -25.10 -16.15
C VAL A 66 -1.62 -24.26 -16.13
N SER A 67 -0.48 -24.89 -16.40
CA SER A 67 0.80 -24.21 -16.58
C SER A 67 0.94 -23.71 -18.00
N GLY A 68 1.57 -22.56 -18.20
CA GLY A 68 1.78 -22.01 -19.53
C GLY A 68 2.61 -20.74 -19.53
N THR A 69 2.46 -19.96 -20.59
CA THR A 69 3.14 -18.67 -20.74
C THR A 69 2.16 -17.61 -21.18
N THR A 70 2.36 -16.38 -20.69
CA THR A 70 1.57 -15.22 -21.13
C THR A 70 2.39 -14.41 -22.15
N GLY A 71 1.83 -14.23 -23.34
CA GLY A 71 2.38 -13.38 -24.39
C GLY A 71 2.30 -11.90 -24.01
N LYS A 72 3.05 -11.05 -24.73
CA LYS A 72 3.06 -9.59 -24.49
C LYS A 72 1.71 -8.90 -24.72
N ASP A 73 0.83 -9.55 -25.49
CA ASP A 73 -0.54 -9.13 -25.76
C ASP A 73 -1.55 -9.62 -24.70
N GLY A 74 -1.07 -10.31 -23.66
CA GLY A 74 -1.90 -10.90 -22.60
C GLY A 74 -2.52 -12.25 -22.96
N SER A 75 -2.24 -12.78 -24.15
CA SER A 75 -2.71 -14.12 -24.55
C SER A 75 -2.00 -15.20 -23.72
N PHE A 76 -2.75 -16.19 -23.26
CA PHE A 76 -2.19 -17.32 -22.53
C PHE A 76 -2.08 -18.53 -23.44
N VAL A 77 -0.89 -19.12 -23.47
CA VAL A 77 -0.59 -20.34 -24.21
C VAL A 77 -0.30 -21.45 -23.20
N PRO A 78 -1.16 -22.48 -23.07
CA PRO A 78 -0.90 -23.65 -22.25
C PRO A 78 0.42 -24.32 -22.65
N GLY A 79 1.20 -24.75 -21.66
CA GLY A 79 2.43 -25.52 -21.85
C GLY A 79 2.15 -27.02 -22.04
N GLU A 80 3.22 -27.80 -22.12
CA GLU A 80 3.15 -29.27 -22.28
C GLU A 80 2.96 -30.02 -20.96
N LYS A 81 3.09 -29.34 -19.81
CA LYS A 81 2.84 -29.94 -18.50
C LYS A 81 1.38 -30.36 -18.39
N GLU A 82 1.14 -31.57 -17.86
CA GLU A 82 -0.21 -32.06 -17.63
C GLU A 82 -0.99 -31.12 -16.69
N GLU A 83 -2.29 -31.00 -16.97
CA GLU A 83 -3.20 -30.25 -16.10
C GLU A 83 -3.38 -30.99 -14.78
N LEU A 84 -3.35 -30.25 -13.68
CA LEU A 84 -3.61 -30.80 -12.35
C LEU A 84 -5.03 -30.44 -11.91
N ARG A 85 -5.65 -31.32 -11.12
CA ARG A 85 -6.97 -31.13 -10.56
C ARG A 85 -6.94 -31.48 -9.09
N PHE A 86 -7.39 -30.57 -8.25
CA PHE A 86 -7.46 -30.75 -6.81
C PHE A 86 -8.84 -30.32 -6.30
N PRO A 87 -9.44 -31.05 -5.35
CA PRO A 87 -10.63 -30.59 -4.63
C PRO A 87 -10.45 -29.19 -4.07
N ARG A 88 -11.53 -28.38 -4.10
CA ARG A 88 -11.54 -27.05 -3.48
C ARG A 88 -11.36 -27.11 -1.96
N GLU A 89 -11.78 -28.21 -1.35
CA GLU A 89 -11.62 -28.49 0.07
C GLU A 89 -10.14 -28.52 0.49
N ASP A 90 -9.26 -29.11 -0.31
CA ASP A 90 -7.81 -29.17 -0.03
C ASP A 90 -7.20 -27.75 0.11
N PHE A 91 -7.61 -26.80 -0.73
CA PHE A 91 -7.20 -25.40 -0.60
C PHE A 91 -7.80 -24.75 0.66
N GLY A 92 -9.01 -25.15 1.05
CA GLY A 92 -9.67 -24.72 2.28
C GLY A 92 -8.86 -25.14 3.51
N ASP A 93 -8.49 -26.41 3.58
CA ASP A 93 -7.67 -26.99 4.65
C ASP A 93 -6.29 -26.33 4.72
N ALA A 94 -5.62 -26.16 3.56
CA ALA A 94 -4.35 -25.45 3.49
C ALA A 94 -4.48 -24.00 3.99
N ALA A 95 -5.55 -23.29 3.61
CA ALA A 95 -5.80 -21.94 4.11
C ALA A 95 -6.06 -21.92 5.63
N GLU A 96 -6.69 -22.95 6.21
CA GLU A 96 -6.87 -23.05 7.67
C GLU A 96 -5.55 -23.27 8.41
N LEU A 97 -4.67 -24.12 7.87
CA LEU A 97 -3.31 -24.30 8.39
C LEU A 97 -2.54 -22.97 8.38
N VAL A 98 -2.56 -22.25 7.25
CA VAL A 98 -1.90 -20.94 7.14
C VAL A 98 -2.50 -19.93 8.14
N LEU A 99 -3.82 -19.87 8.27
CA LEU A 99 -4.48 -18.97 9.22
C LEU A 99 -4.08 -19.27 10.67
N HIS A 100 -3.99 -20.55 11.03
CA HIS A 100 -3.54 -20.98 12.34
C HIS A 100 -2.10 -20.51 12.60
N LEU A 101 -1.19 -20.70 11.65
CA LEU A 101 0.19 -20.22 11.74
C LEU A 101 0.26 -18.69 11.93
N LEU A 102 -0.49 -17.94 11.12
CA LEU A 102 -0.53 -16.47 11.18
C LEU A 102 -0.99 -15.94 12.55
N LYS A 103 -1.98 -16.61 13.16
CA LYS A 103 -2.57 -16.21 14.46
C LYS A 103 -1.74 -16.64 15.67
N ASN A 104 -1.09 -17.81 15.62
CA ASN A 104 -0.52 -18.45 16.80
C ASN A 104 1.00 -18.38 16.88
N VAL A 105 1.71 -18.20 15.76
CA VAL A 105 3.17 -18.08 15.77
C VAL A 105 3.57 -16.62 15.98
N SER A 106 4.49 -16.35 16.91
CA SER A 106 5.07 -15.01 17.11
C SER A 106 6.31 -14.82 16.23
N GLY A 107 6.60 -13.58 15.84
CA GLY A 107 7.76 -13.26 14.98
C GLY A 107 7.36 -12.98 13.53
N GLU A 108 8.36 -12.64 12.72
CA GLU A 108 8.18 -12.37 11.28
C GLU A 108 8.40 -13.60 10.41
N GLU A 109 9.28 -14.52 10.82
CA GLU A 109 9.53 -15.80 10.15
C GLU A 109 8.74 -16.92 10.84
N VAL A 110 8.24 -17.84 10.03
CA VAL A 110 7.41 -18.98 10.44
C VAL A 110 7.92 -20.23 9.75
N GLU A 111 8.19 -21.28 10.52
CA GLU A 111 8.44 -22.61 9.97
C GLU A 111 7.13 -23.21 9.48
N VAL A 112 7.13 -23.66 8.22
CA VAL A 112 5.96 -24.25 7.57
C VAL A 112 5.86 -25.72 7.98
N THR A 113 4.63 -26.18 8.25
CA THR A 113 4.37 -27.58 8.60
C THR A 113 4.60 -28.50 7.41
N GLU A 114 5.08 -29.72 7.63
CA GLU A 114 5.30 -30.73 6.57
C GLU A 114 4.08 -30.95 5.68
N GLY A 115 2.86 -30.94 6.25
CA GLY A 115 1.62 -31.10 5.48
C GLY A 115 1.35 -29.93 4.51
N LEU A 116 1.66 -28.70 4.92
CA LEU A 116 1.52 -27.52 4.05
C LEU A 116 2.61 -27.49 2.99
N GLU A 117 3.84 -27.88 3.33
CA GLU A 117 4.95 -28.02 2.37
C GLU A 117 4.62 -29.08 1.30
N ALA A 118 4.13 -30.26 1.71
CA ALA A 118 3.70 -31.31 0.78
C ALA A 118 2.55 -30.84 -0.15
N PHE A 119 1.62 -30.04 0.36
CA PHE A 119 0.56 -29.48 -0.47
C PHE A 119 1.09 -28.45 -1.48
N LEU A 120 1.99 -27.55 -1.05
CA LEU A 120 2.65 -26.57 -1.92
C LEU A 120 3.39 -27.26 -3.07
N ASP A 121 4.12 -28.33 -2.78
CA ASP A 121 4.80 -29.16 -3.79
C ASP A 121 3.79 -29.78 -4.76
N ALA A 122 2.69 -30.34 -4.26
CA ALA A 122 1.65 -30.97 -5.08
C ALA A 122 1.01 -29.98 -6.07
N VAL A 123 0.79 -28.72 -5.64
CA VAL A 123 0.22 -27.66 -6.50
C VAL A 123 1.29 -26.85 -7.26
N ASN A 124 2.56 -27.27 -7.21
CA ASN A 124 3.72 -26.63 -7.85
C ASN A 124 3.93 -25.15 -7.48
N ILE A 125 3.80 -24.81 -6.19
CA ILE A 125 4.14 -23.49 -5.65
C ILE A 125 5.44 -23.60 -4.87
N PHE A 126 6.54 -23.12 -5.46
CA PHE A 126 7.87 -23.18 -4.86
C PHE A 126 8.36 -21.80 -4.35
N ASP A 127 7.84 -20.73 -4.94
CA ASP A 127 8.06 -19.35 -4.48
C ASP A 127 6.73 -18.81 -3.90
N LEU A 128 6.76 -18.29 -2.67
CA LEU A 128 5.55 -17.80 -2.01
C LEU A 128 5.12 -16.40 -2.47
N GLU A 129 6.05 -15.60 -2.99
CA GLU A 129 5.74 -14.34 -3.66
C GLU A 129 5.69 -14.54 -5.18
N ALA A 130 4.71 -13.92 -5.82
CA ALA A 130 4.64 -13.93 -7.27
C ALA A 130 5.76 -13.08 -7.90
N LYS A 131 6.27 -13.51 -9.06
CA LYS A 131 7.34 -12.78 -9.77
C LYS A 131 6.76 -11.75 -10.72
N THR A 132 6.44 -10.56 -10.20
CA THR A 132 5.88 -9.46 -11.00
C THR A 132 6.68 -8.17 -10.88
N GLU A 133 6.77 -7.41 -11.97
CA GLU A 133 7.41 -6.08 -11.97
C GLU A 133 6.41 -4.95 -11.62
N ASP A 134 5.13 -5.21 -11.86
CA ASP A 134 4.03 -4.25 -11.76
C ASP A 134 3.36 -4.21 -10.37
N ARG A 135 3.78 -5.08 -9.43
CA ARG A 135 3.26 -5.25 -8.05
C ARG A 135 1.90 -5.95 -7.96
N THR A 136 1.45 -6.65 -9.00
CA THR A 136 0.32 -7.56 -8.79
C THR A 136 0.82 -8.81 -8.07
N ASP A 137 0.15 -9.23 -7.00
CA ASP A 137 0.47 -10.49 -6.33
C ASP A 137 -0.18 -11.66 -7.10
N PHE A 138 -1.35 -11.40 -7.70
CA PHE A 138 -1.97 -12.24 -8.73
C PHE A 138 -3.06 -11.46 -9.45
N SER A 139 -3.52 -11.99 -10.58
CA SER A 139 -4.63 -11.45 -11.36
C SER A 139 -5.87 -12.34 -11.25
N VAL A 140 -7.06 -11.74 -11.30
CA VAL A 140 -8.33 -12.44 -11.16
C VAL A 140 -9.23 -12.12 -12.34
N ALA A 141 -9.84 -13.16 -12.91
CA ALA A 141 -10.98 -13.04 -13.81
C ALA A 141 -12.25 -13.42 -13.05
N PHE A 142 -13.21 -12.51 -13.14
CA PHE A 142 -14.45 -12.51 -12.41
C PHE A 142 -15.60 -13.01 -13.30
N TRP A 143 -16.51 -13.80 -12.73
CA TRP A 143 -17.76 -14.34 -13.31
C TRP A 143 -17.57 -15.41 -14.38
N HIS A 144 -16.57 -15.27 -15.26
CA HIS A 144 -16.24 -16.26 -16.28
C HIS A 144 -14.74 -16.25 -16.60
N PRO A 145 -14.09 -17.39 -16.93
CA PRO A 145 -12.64 -17.44 -17.15
C PRO A 145 -12.10 -16.59 -18.30
N GLU A 146 -12.92 -16.26 -19.30
CA GLU A 146 -12.58 -15.39 -20.43
C GLU A 146 -12.78 -13.90 -20.12
N ALA A 147 -13.26 -13.55 -18.92
CA ALA A 147 -13.34 -12.16 -18.50
C ALA A 147 -11.95 -11.53 -18.43
N PRO A 148 -11.82 -10.20 -18.62
CA PRO A 148 -10.55 -9.51 -18.46
C PRO A 148 -9.92 -9.80 -17.10
N LEU A 149 -8.62 -10.12 -17.11
CA LEU A 149 -7.84 -10.26 -15.90
C LEU A 149 -7.63 -8.90 -15.25
N THR A 150 -7.86 -8.85 -13.94
CA THR A 150 -7.68 -7.66 -13.12
C THR A 150 -6.62 -7.95 -12.07
N GLY A 151 -5.56 -7.15 -12.01
CA GLY A 151 -4.45 -7.39 -11.09
C GLY A 151 -4.77 -6.90 -9.68
N PHE A 152 -4.37 -7.68 -8.67
CA PHE A 152 -4.63 -7.38 -7.27
C PHE A 152 -3.35 -7.34 -6.45
N ASN A 153 -3.39 -6.54 -5.39
CA ASN A 153 -2.41 -6.58 -4.32
C ASN A 153 -3.09 -6.99 -3.00
N VAL A 154 -2.47 -7.88 -2.24
CA VAL A 154 -3.01 -8.46 -1.02
C VAL A 154 -2.50 -7.68 0.19
N ARG A 155 -3.42 -7.39 1.11
CA ARG A 155 -3.14 -6.70 2.37
C ARG A 155 -3.71 -7.53 3.50
N CYS A 156 -2.85 -8.10 4.34
CA CYS A 156 -3.27 -8.95 5.44
C CYS A 156 -3.07 -8.24 6.78
N ARG A 157 -4.16 -8.01 7.54
CA ARG A 157 -4.11 -7.38 8.86
C ARG A 157 -3.50 -8.28 9.94
N LEU A 158 -3.31 -9.57 9.65
CA LEU A 158 -2.63 -10.53 10.52
C LEU A 158 -1.09 -10.47 10.40
N THR A 159 -0.57 -9.66 9.47
CA THR A 159 0.85 -9.60 9.13
C THR A 159 1.33 -8.14 9.15
N PRO A 160 2.65 -7.90 9.19
CA PRO A 160 3.18 -6.63 8.72
C PRO A 160 2.68 -6.38 7.28
N MET A 161 2.00 -5.27 7.05
CA MET A 161 1.55 -4.87 5.73
C MET A 161 2.58 -3.94 5.12
N ASN A 162 2.90 -4.16 3.85
CA ASN A 162 3.60 -3.16 3.06
C ASN A 162 2.81 -1.83 3.14
N PRO A 163 3.48 -0.68 3.12
CA PRO A 163 2.80 0.60 3.02
C PRO A 163 2.17 0.77 1.61
N LEU A 164 1.22 1.69 1.48
CA LEU A 164 0.77 2.20 0.18
C LEU A 164 1.85 3.09 -0.44
N LEU A 165 2.56 3.84 0.41
CA LEU A 165 3.69 4.68 0.05
C LEU A 165 4.83 4.45 1.05
N ASP A 166 5.97 3.94 0.59
CA ASP A 166 7.04 3.41 1.45
C ASP A 166 7.87 4.45 2.21
N GLY A 167 7.79 5.72 1.85
CA GLY A 167 8.54 6.76 2.55
C GLY A 167 10.04 6.74 2.27
N GLY A 168 10.50 6.24 1.13
CA GLY A 168 11.90 6.39 0.72
C GLY A 168 12.30 7.86 0.46
N ARG A 169 13.58 8.09 0.16
CA ARG A 169 14.13 9.44 -0.14
C ARG A 169 13.35 10.22 -1.20
N THR A 170 12.76 9.51 -2.16
CA THR A 170 11.96 10.09 -3.25
C THR A 170 10.63 10.67 -2.77
N ALA A 171 10.14 10.25 -1.61
CA ALA A 171 8.91 10.76 -0.99
C ALA A 171 9.14 11.96 -0.04
N ASN A 172 10.34 12.57 -0.07
CA ASN A 172 10.64 13.72 0.78
C ASN A 172 10.05 15.02 0.23
N LEU A 173 9.48 15.83 1.12
CA LEU A 173 8.98 17.18 0.89
C LEU A 173 9.97 18.17 1.50
N LYS A 174 10.40 19.18 0.75
CA LYS A 174 11.34 20.20 1.18
C LYS A 174 10.61 21.39 1.79
N LEU A 175 11.07 21.81 2.96
CA LEU A 175 10.68 23.05 3.59
C LEU A 175 11.90 23.97 3.67
N GLU A 176 11.81 25.16 3.07
CA GLU A 176 12.84 26.17 3.21
C GLU A 176 12.85 26.73 4.63
N GLN A 177 14.04 26.83 5.22
CA GLN A 177 14.26 27.58 6.45
C GLN A 177 14.39 29.07 6.12
N SER A 178 13.40 29.83 6.59
CA SER A 178 13.28 31.28 6.44
C SER A 178 13.15 31.97 7.81
N GLY A 179 12.91 33.28 7.85
CA GLY A 179 12.91 34.05 9.10
C GLY A 179 14.34 34.46 9.46
N VAL A 180 14.79 34.16 10.69
CA VAL A 180 16.18 34.40 11.09
C VAL A 180 17.12 33.47 10.30
N LYS A 181 18.13 34.05 9.62
CA LYS A 181 19.10 33.27 8.86
C LYS A 181 20.03 32.50 9.79
N PHE A 182 20.08 31.18 9.64
CA PHE A 182 20.95 30.35 10.48
C PHE A 182 22.38 30.27 9.94
N ALA A 183 23.35 30.59 10.81
CA ALA A 183 24.75 30.29 10.58
C ALA A 183 25.02 28.78 10.73
N VAL A 184 26.12 28.29 10.14
CA VAL A 184 26.52 26.87 10.19
C VAL A 184 26.56 26.31 11.63
N PRO A 185 27.11 27.01 12.64
CA PRO A 185 27.10 26.49 14.01
C PRO A 185 25.69 26.26 14.58
N THR A 186 24.74 27.14 14.23
CA THR A 186 23.33 27.01 14.65
C THR A 186 22.69 25.77 14.03
N VAL A 187 22.95 25.55 12.73
CA VAL A 187 22.46 24.36 12.03
C VAL A 187 23.05 23.07 12.61
N ASN A 188 24.36 23.06 12.86
CA ASN A 188 25.03 21.91 13.49
C ASN A 188 24.42 21.60 14.86
N LYS A 189 24.07 22.63 15.65
CA LYS A 189 23.39 22.46 16.95
C LYS A 189 21.99 21.85 16.80
N VAL A 190 21.23 22.24 15.77
CA VAL A 190 19.90 21.65 15.50
C VAL A 190 20.05 20.19 15.06
N ASN A 191 20.92 19.91 14.09
CA ASN A 191 21.09 18.55 13.56
C ASN A 191 21.69 17.59 14.59
N ALA A 192 22.53 18.08 15.52
CA ALA A 192 23.13 17.30 16.59
C ALA A 192 22.21 17.04 17.80
N LEU A 193 20.91 17.39 17.72
CA LEU A 193 19.96 16.96 18.75
C LEU A 193 19.96 15.43 18.87
N PRO A 194 19.91 14.88 20.09
CA PRO A 194 19.94 13.44 20.32
C PRO A 194 18.83 12.72 19.54
N GLU A 195 19.12 11.50 19.11
CA GLU A 195 18.12 10.63 18.48
C GLU A 195 17.03 10.25 19.49
N SER A 196 15.78 10.36 19.06
CA SER A 196 14.60 10.05 19.85
C SER A 196 13.44 9.73 18.92
N SER A 197 12.36 9.12 19.42
CA SER A 197 11.14 8.90 18.63
C SER A 197 10.45 10.20 18.17
N MET A 198 10.89 11.34 18.70
CA MET A 198 10.39 12.69 18.40
C MET A 198 11.45 13.60 17.77
N GLU A 199 12.62 13.08 17.39
CA GLU A 199 13.78 13.88 16.98
C GLU A 199 13.47 14.89 15.87
N VAL A 200 12.62 14.52 14.90
CA VAL A 200 12.22 15.39 13.79
C VAL A 200 11.38 16.56 14.31
N ALA A 201 10.47 16.29 15.24
CA ALA A 201 9.64 17.32 15.87
C ALA A 201 10.47 18.23 16.78
N GLU A 202 11.41 17.66 17.55
CA GLU A 202 12.34 18.41 18.41
C GLU A 202 13.21 19.37 17.59
N ARG A 203 13.72 18.92 16.44
CA ARG A 203 14.46 19.78 15.50
C ARG A 203 13.57 20.89 14.93
N MET A 204 12.34 20.61 14.52
CA MET A 204 11.39 21.65 14.06
C MET A 204 11.10 22.69 15.15
N MET A 205 10.82 22.25 16.39
CA MET A 205 10.58 23.13 17.53
C MET A 205 11.82 23.97 17.88
N MET A 206 13.02 23.39 17.79
CA MET A 206 14.26 24.14 18.02
C MET A 206 14.48 25.22 16.95
N ILE A 207 14.19 24.91 15.67
CA ILE A 207 14.24 25.89 14.59
C ILE A 207 13.31 27.06 14.89
N GLU A 208 12.08 26.79 15.31
CA GLU A 208 11.10 27.83 15.66
C GLU A 208 11.55 28.69 16.85
N ARG A 209 12.05 28.06 17.93
CA ARG A 209 12.58 28.75 19.11
C ARG A 209 13.76 29.68 18.79
N LEU A 210 14.54 29.34 17.76
CA LEU A 210 15.65 30.15 17.27
C LEU A 210 15.20 31.25 16.28
N GLY A 211 13.89 31.44 16.08
CA GLY A 211 13.32 32.43 15.17
C GLY A 211 13.33 32.01 13.69
N GLY A 212 13.61 30.73 13.41
CA GLY A 212 13.47 30.15 12.09
C GLY A 212 12.02 29.77 11.77
N VAL A 213 11.66 29.78 10.49
CA VAL A 213 10.34 29.40 9.99
C VAL A 213 10.51 28.41 8.86
N LEU A 214 9.84 27.27 8.93
CA LEU A 214 9.83 26.26 7.87
C LEU A 214 8.64 26.49 6.94
N LYS A 215 8.91 26.77 5.66
CA LYS A 215 7.88 26.97 4.64
C LYS A 215 8.01 25.92 3.55
N TYR A 216 6.92 25.28 3.16
CA TYR A 216 6.93 24.37 2.01
C TYR A 216 7.55 25.06 0.79
N ALA A 217 8.53 24.40 0.17
CA ALA A 217 9.26 24.90 -0.98
C ALA A 217 9.03 24.01 -2.20
N ASP A 218 9.31 22.70 -2.09
CA ASP A 218 9.19 21.77 -3.22
C ASP A 218 9.13 20.31 -2.75
N VAL A 219 9.03 19.38 -3.70
CA VAL A 219 9.25 17.95 -3.48
C VAL A 219 10.70 17.60 -3.83
N ALA A 220 11.33 16.71 -3.08
CA ALA A 220 12.74 16.37 -3.26
C ALA A 220 13.03 15.71 -4.60
N ASP A 221 12.17 14.77 -5.00
CA ASP A 221 12.27 14.07 -6.28
C ASP A 221 11.39 14.73 -7.35
N ARG A 222 11.95 14.91 -8.54
CA ARG A 222 11.27 15.60 -9.65
C ARG A 222 10.13 14.76 -10.22
N VAL A 223 10.25 13.43 -10.27
CA VAL A 223 9.17 12.56 -10.77
C VAL A 223 8.02 12.57 -9.77
N PHE A 224 8.31 12.43 -8.48
CA PHE A 224 7.26 12.46 -7.46
C PHE A 224 6.58 13.82 -7.39
N ARG A 225 7.34 14.92 -7.57
CA ARG A 225 6.77 16.27 -7.76
C ARG A 225 5.70 16.28 -8.85
N CYS A 226 6.05 15.82 -10.05
CA CYS A 226 5.12 15.77 -11.17
C CYS A 226 3.91 14.87 -10.85
N ASN A 227 4.13 13.71 -10.23
CA ASN A 227 3.06 12.79 -9.85
C ASN A 227 2.06 13.43 -8.87
N LEU A 228 2.54 14.17 -7.86
CA LEU A 228 1.66 14.89 -6.94
C LEU A 228 0.93 16.05 -7.63
N LEU A 229 1.57 16.74 -8.58
CA LEU A 229 0.94 17.79 -9.38
C LEU A 229 -0.16 17.26 -10.33
N MET A 230 -0.08 15.98 -10.74
CA MET A 230 -1.16 15.32 -11.47
C MET A 230 -2.44 15.13 -10.62
N ILE A 231 -2.32 15.10 -9.29
CA ILE A 231 -3.49 15.10 -8.38
C ILE A 231 -4.06 16.52 -8.26
N ASP A 232 -3.20 17.49 -7.92
CA ASP A 232 -3.51 18.92 -7.92
C ASP A 232 -2.23 19.75 -7.80
N LEU A 233 -2.20 20.94 -8.42
CA LEU A 233 -1.06 21.85 -8.36
C LEU A 233 -0.67 22.26 -6.93
N HIS A 234 -1.63 22.30 -6.00
CA HIS A 234 -1.40 22.67 -4.61
C HIS A 234 -1.30 21.47 -3.66
N PHE A 235 -1.50 20.25 -4.16
CA PHE A 235 -1.52 19.03 -3.33
C PHE A 235 -0.22 18.80 -2.53
N PRO A 236 0.99 19.00 -3.09
CA PRO A 236 2.23 18.83 -2.33
C PRO A 236 2.30 19.68 -1.05
N ARG A 237 1.78 20.91 -1.11
CA ARG A 237 1.76 21.83 0.03
C ARG A 237 0.79 21.34 1.10
N MET A 238 -0.40 20.89 0.71
CA MET A 238 -1.35 20.25 1.64
C MET A 238 -0.71 19.05 2.34
N LEU A 239 -0.04 18.18 1.57
CA LEU A 239 0.59 16.98 2.09
C LEU A 239 1.73 17.30 3.07
N ALA A 240 2.53 18.33 2.80
CA ALA A 240 3.59 18.78 3.71
C ALA A 240 3.03 19.22 5.08
N GLU A 241 1.90 19.92 5.08
CA GLU A 241 1.22 20.34 6.30
C GLU A 241 0.65 19.15 7.08
N MET A 242 0.10 18.14 6.41
CA MET A 242 -0.35 16.90 7.05
C MET A 242 0.81 16.16 7.73
N VAL A 243 1.96 16.03 7.06
CA VAL A 243 3.14 15.42 7.66
C VAL A 243 3.67 16.24 8.83
N ARG A 244 3.62 17.58 8.74
CA ARG A 244 4.00 18.46 9.85
C ARG A 244 3.10 18.24 11.08
N LEU A 245 1.79 18.14 10.88
CA LEU A 245 0.83 17.82 11.95
C LEU A 245 1.10 16.44 12.57
N MET A 246 1.45 15.43 11.77
CA MET A 246 1.83 14.11 12.32
C MET A 246 3.01 14.21 13.27
N HIS A 247 4.04 14.99 12.91
CA HIS A 247 5.22 15.11 13.76
C HIS A 247 4.99 15.99 14.99
N LEU A 248 4.31 17.12 14.86
CA LEU A 248 4.13 18.08 15.95
C LEU A 248 2.98 17.71 16.90
N ASP A 249 1.85 17.26 16.34
CA ASP A 249 0.61 17.04 17.08
C ASP A 249 0.32 15.54 17.31
N GLY A 250 1.09 14.65 16.68
CA GLY A 250 0.94 13.19 16.83
C GLY A 250 -0.26 12.59 16.09
N ILE A 251 -0.96 13.37 15.27
CA ILE A 251 -2.13 12.91 14.51
C ILE A 251 -1.67 12.08 13.31
N THR A 252 -2.11 10.81 13.22
CA THR A 252 -1.63 9.90 12.16
C THR A 252 -2.70 9.52 11.16
N ARG A 253 -3.97 9.41 11.58
CA ARG A 253 -5.06 8.97 10.69
C ARG A 253 -5.32 10.01 9.60
N ILE A 254 -5.43 9.56 8.34
CA ILE A 254 -5.61 10.47 7.21
C ILE A 254 -6.91 11.27 7.33
N SER A 255 -8.00 10.64 7.78
CA SER A 255 -9.27 11.31 8.00
C SER A 255 -9.15 12.46 9.00
N GLU A 256 -8.53 12.22 10.16
CA GLU A 256 -8.32 13.22 11.20
C GLU A 256 -7.38 14.35 10.74
N LEU A 257 -6.27 14.01 10.09
CA LEU A 257 -5.36 14.99 9.50
C LEU A 257 -6.09 15.88 8.49
N THR A 258 -6.97 15.30 7.68
CA THR A 258 -7.72 16.05 6.67
C THR A 258 -8.71 17.02 7.32
N GLU A 259 -9.37 16.65 8.42
CA GLU A 259 -10.21 17.60 9.18
C GLU A 259 -9.40 18.77 9.73
N ARG A 260 -8.22 18.52 10.29
CA ARG A 260 -7.31 19.59 10.75
C ARG A 260 -6.86 20.51 9.61
N ILE A 261 -6.61 19.96 8.43
CA ILE A 261 -6.27 20.74 7.24
C ILE A 261 -7.45 21.61 6.78
N LYS A 262 -8.71 21.14 6.88
CA LYS A 262 -9.90 21.95 6.56
C LYS A 262 -9.97 23.18 7.45
N GLU A 263 -9.73 23.02 8.75
CA GLU A 263 -9.72 24.11 9.74
C GLU A 263 -8.56 25.09 9.52
N MET A 264 -7.35 24.57 9.29
CA MET A 264 -6.16 25.39 9.07
C MET A 264 -6.16 26.12 7.73
N ASN A 265 -6.82 25.55 6.73
CA ASN A 265 -6.89 26.04 5.35
C ASN A 265 -5.51 26.51 4.82
N PRO A 266 -4.48 25.63 4.79
CA PRO A 266 -3.12 26.02 4.43
C PRO A 266 -3.00 26.55 2.99
N LEU A 267 -3.98 26.25 2.14
CA LEU A 267 -4.04 26.70 0.75
C LEU A 267 -4.77 28.04 0.59
N LYS A 268 -5.40 28.56 1.66
CA LYS A 268 -6.18 29.81 1.65
C LYS A 268 -7.28 29.81 0.58
N ILE A 269 -7.97 28.68 0.43
CA ILE A 269 -9.08 28.52 -0.51
C ILE A 269 -10.40 28.96 0.13
N LYS A 270 -11.42 29.20 -0.71
CA LYS A 270 -12.74 29.65 -0.26
C LYS A 270 -13.45 28.60 0.59
N ASP A 271 -14.23 29.07 1.56
CA ASP A 271 -15.01 28.21 2.46
C ASP A 271 -15.98 27.29 1.72
N GLU A 272 -16.63 27.76 0.64
CA GLU A 272 -17.52 26.91 -0.16
C GLU A 272 -16.78 25.73 -0.79
N LEU A 273 -15.53 25.93 -1.22
CA LEU A 273 -14.70 24.87 -1.79
C LEU A 273 -14.32 23.83 -0.73
N ILE A 274 -14.13 24.25 0.51
CA ILE A 274 -13.84 23.37 1.65
C ILE A 274 -15.10 22.59 2.05
N ASN A 275 -16.20 23.28 2.32
CA ASN A 275 -17.38 22.69 2.98
C ASN A 275 -18.38 22.07 2.01
N LYS A 276 -18.66 22.71 0.87
CA LYS A 276 -19.66 22.21 -0.10
C LYS A 276 -19.04 21.21 -1.06
N HIS A 277 -17.85 21.51 -1.58
CA HIS A 277 -17.15 20.64 -2.53
C HIS A 277 -16.23 19.63 -1.87
N ARG A 278 -15.96 19.75 -0.55
CA ARG A 278 -15.10 18.83 0.22
C ARG A 278 -13.70 18.70 -0.39
N PHE A 279 -13.13 19.80 -0.89
CA PHE A 279 -11.92 19.80 -1.73
C PHE A 279 -10.75 19.01 -1.13
N TYR A 280 -10.40 19.25 0.14
CA TYR A 280 -9.29 18.55 0.79
C TYR A 280 -9.51 17.04 0.86
N GLU A 281 -10.70 16.61 1.27
CA GLU A 281 -11.08 15.20 1.33
C GLU A 281 -11.07 14.56 -0.06
N PHE A 282 -11.62 15.25 -1.06
CA PHE A 282 -11.64 14.79 -2.44
C PHE A 282 -10.23 14.59 -2.99
N LYS A 283 -9.32 15.56 -2.81
CA LYS A 283 -7.93 15.46 -3.27
C LYS A 283 -7.14 14.37 -2.55
N MET A 284 -7.35 14.22 -1.24
CA MET A 284 -6.70 13.16 -0.48
C MET A 284 -7.18 11.77 -0.95
N LYS A 285 -8.48 11.60 -1.20
CA LYS A 285 -9.06 10.38 -1.76
C LYS A 285 -8.49 10.04 -3.14
N GLN A 286 -8.38 11.03 -4.03
CA GLN A 286 -7.76 10.84 -5.35
C GLN A 286 -6.31 10.35 -5.23
N PHE A 287 -5.52 10.94 -4.33
CA PHE A 287 -4.14 10.51 -4.11
C PHE A 287 -4.04 9.10 -3.54
N LEU A 288 -4.84 8.76 -2.52
CA LEU A 288 -4.84 7.42 -1.95
C LEU A 288 -5.24 6.35 -2.96
N LEU A 289 -6.26 6.64 -3.79
CA LEU A 289 -6.69 5.74 -4.85
C LEU A 289 -5.58 5.55 -5.88
N ALA A 290 -4.89 6.63 -6.29
CA ALA A 290 -3.76 6.53 -7.19
C ALA A 290 -2.62 5.66 -6.62
N LEU A 291 -2.30 5.79 -5.33
CA LEU A 291 -1.31 4.93 -4.66
C LEU A 291 -1.75 3.46 -4.63
N ALA A 292 -3.01 3.19 -4.26
CA ALA A 292 -3.55 1.83 -4.21
C ALA A 292 -3.58 1.16 -5.59
N LEU A 293 -3.80 1.94 -6.65
CA LEU A 293 -3.77 1.52 -8.05
C LEU A 293 -2.37 1.66 -8.69
N GLY A 294 -1.30 1.68 -7.88
CA GLY A 294 0.06 1.48 -8.38
C GLY A 294 0.92 2.72 -8.65
N MET A 295 0.48 3.94 -8.29
CA MET A 295 1.35 5.12 -8.32
C MET A 295 2.59 4.89 -7.42
N ARG A 296 3.78 5.21 -7.94
CA ARG A 296 5.05 5.11 -7.19
C ARG A 296 5.77 6.46 -7.26
N PRO A 297 6.51 6.90 -6.23
CA PRO A 297 7.26 8.15 -6.28
C PRO A 297 8.24 8.26 -7.44
N ALA A 298 8.99 7.20 -7.71
CA ALA A 298 10.06 7.18 -8.71
C ALA A 298 9.62 6.74 -10.11
N LYS A 299 8.31 6.48 -10.34
CA LYS A 299 7.77 6.07 -11.65
C LYS A 299 6.78 7.12 -12.13
N ILE A 300 6.88 7.54 -13.38
CA ILE A 300 5.97 8.55 -13.95
C ILE A 300 4.52 8.07 -13.81
N TYR A 301 3.68 8.92 -13.25
CA TYR A 301 2.24 8.76 -13.21
C TYR A 301 1.59 9.79 -14.13
N ASN A 302 0.80 9.32 -15.08
CA ASN A 302 0.12 10.12 -16.11
C ASN A 302 -1.41 10.07 -15.97
N GLY A 303 -1.95 9.47 -14.90
CA GLY A 303 -3.39 9.32 -14.69
C GLY A 303 -4.03 8.10 -15.35
N THR A 304 -3.26 7.21 -15.99
CA THR A 304 -3.80 5.95 -16.53
C THR A 304 -3.67 4.81 -15.52
N ASP A 305 -4.56 3.82 -15.64
CA ASP A 305 -4.57 2.64 -14.78
C ASP A 305 -3.24 1.87 -14.85
N SER A 306 -2.83 1.32 -13.71
CA SER A 306 -1.75 0.34 -13.61
C SER A 306 -2.30 -1.07 -13.82
N ALA A 307 -1.40 -2.07 -13.83
CA ALA A 307 -1.82 -3.47 -13.78
C ALA A 307 -2.60 -3.80 -12.48
N VAL A 308 -2.35 -3.05 -11.40
CA VAL A 308 -3.11 -3.16 -10.16
C VAL A 308 -4.43 -2.41 -10.28
N GLU A 309 -5.54 -3.16 -10.24
CA GLU A 309 -6.91 -2.67 -10.36
C GLU A 309 -7.68 -2.74 -9.03
N GLY A 310 -7.11 -3.38 -8.02
CA GLY A 310 -7.75 -3.53 -6.73
C GLY A 310 -6.82 -4.07 -5.64
N ILE A 311 -7.39 -4.19 -4.44
CA ILE A 311 -6.74 -4.88 -3.32
C ILE A 311 -7.67 -5.93 -2.73
N PHE A 312 -7.08 -7.03 -2.27
CA PHE A 312 -7.72 -7.94 -1.34
C PHE A 312 -7.27 -7.59 0.08
N LEU A 313 -8.23 -7.36 0.97
CA LEU A 313 -7.96 -7.11 2.38
C LEU A 313 -8.40 -8.31 3.21
N THR A 314 -7.44 -8.98 3.83
CA THR A 314 -7.69 -10.01 4.86
C THR A 314 -7.76 -9.33 6.22
N ASP A 315 -8.91 -9.45 6.89
CA ASP A 315 -9.14 -8.85 8.19
C ASP A 315 -8.50 -9.64 9.35
N GLY A 316 -8.71 -9.17 10.59
CA GLY A 316 -8.14 -9.84 11.77
C GLY A 316 -8.79 -11.19 12.13
N ASN A 317 -9.89 -11.55 11.46
CA ASN A 317 -10.59 -12.82 11.66
C ASN A 317 -10.24 -13.84 10.55
N GLY A 318 -9.73 -13.36 9.41
CA GLY A 318 -9.45 -14.15 8.20
C GLY A 318 -10.45 -13.88 7.07
N GLN A 319 -11.42 -12.99 7.26
CA GLN A 319 -12.36 -12.64 6.19
C GLN A 319 -11.64 -11.83 5.10
N ILE A 320 -11.90 -12.19 3.85
CA ILE A 320 -11.34 -11.52 2.67
C ILE A 320 -12.37 -10.57 2.08
N LEU A 321 -11.96 -9.32 1.91
CA LEU A 321 -12.73 -8.26 1.28
C LEU A 321 -12.07 -7.82 -0.04
N CYS A 322 -12.88 -7.62 -1.07
CA CYS A 322 -12.42 -7.08 -2.34
C CYS A 322 -12.67 -5.57 -2.43
N TYR A 323 -11.65 -4.79 -2.76
CA TYR A 323 -11.81 -3.40 -3.20
C TYR A 323 -11.27 -3.27 -4.61
N HIS A 324 -12.08 -2.75 -5.53
CA HIS A 324 -11.79 -2.76 -6.95
C HIS A 324 -12.11 -1.42 -7.60
N LYS A 325 -11.35 -1.04 -8.63
CA LYS A 325 -11.49 0.25 -9.34
C LYS A 325 -12.88 0.47 -9.96
N SER A 326 -13.63 -0.59 -10.24
CA SER A 326 -15.03 -0.49 -10.71
C SER A 326 -15.99 0.08 -9.66
N ARG A 327 -15.60 0.14 -8.38
CA ARG A 327 -16.33 0.80 -7.30
C ARG A 327 -15.47 1.90 -6.66
N PRO A 328 -15.10 2.94 -7.44
CA PRO A 328 -14.04 3.88 -7.04
C PRO A 328 -14.41 4.67 -5.79
N GLN A 329 -15.69 5.01 -5.60
CA GLN A 329 -16.15 5.73 -4.42
C GLN A 329 -15.97 4.91 -3.13
N VAL A 330 -16.44 3.66 -3.12
CA VAL A 330 -16.30 2.78 -1.95
C VAL A 330 -14.83 2.52 -1.63
N PHE A 331 -14.01 2.32 -2.66
CA PHE A 331 -12.58 2.09 -2.49
C PHE A 331 -11.88 3.33 -1.92
N ALA A 332 -12.15 4.51 -2.48
CA ALA A 332 -11.59 5.76 -1.99
C ALA A 332 -12.03 6.08 -0.55
N ASP A 333 -13.29 5.83 -0.21
CA ASP A 333 -13.82 6.01 1.14
C ASP A 333 -13.18 5.04 2.13
N PHE A 334 -13.00 3.77 1.75
CA PHE A 334 -12.26 2.79 2.53
C PHE A 334 -10.83 3.26 2.80
N LEU A 335 -10.08 3.64 1.76
CA LEU A 335 -8.69 4.08 1.91
C LEU A 335 -8.61 5.32 2.82
N TYR A 336 -9.51 6.28 2.64
CA TYR A 336 -9.55 7.50 3.47
C TYR A 336 -9.77 7.20 4.96
N GLN A 337 -10.63 6.23 5.28
CA GLN A 337 -10.96 5.84 6.66
C GLN A 337 -9.93 4.88 7.28
N ASN A 338 -9.22 4.11 6.45
CA ASN A 338 -8.37 3.00 6.89
C ASN A 338 -6.87 3.22 6.61
N THR A 339 -6.43 4.45 6.34
CA THR A 339 -5.01 4.78 6.18
C THR A 339 -4.50 5.78 7.22
N ARG A 340 -3.20 5.76 7.43
CA ARG A 340 -2.49 6.68 8.32
C ARG A 340 -1.12 7.06 7.74
N LEU A 341 -0.62 8.22 8.13
CA LEU A 341 0.79 8.55 7.99
C LEU A 341 1.63 7.74 8.98
N GLU A 342 2.84 7.41 8.58
CA GLU A 342 3.82 6.71 9.41
C GLU A 342 5.15 7.48 9.42
N LYS A 343 5.96 7.28 10.46
CA LYS A 343 7.32 7.82 10.50
C LYS A 343 8.24 6.89 9.71
N GLY A 344 8.87 7.41 8.66
CA GLY A 344 9.94 6.72 7.93
C GLY A 344 11.22 6.59 8.77
N ALA A 345 12.19 5.80 8.29
CA ALA A 345 13.47 5.65 8.96
C ALA A 345 14.36 6.86 8.65
N VAL A 346 14.51 7.77 9.61
CA VAL A 346 15.18 9.09 9.47
C VAL A 346 16.52 9.00 8.73
N GLU A 347 17.41 8.10 9.16
CA GLU A 347 18.72 7.92 8.55
C GLU A 347 18.70 7.25 7.17
N LYS A 348 17.84 6.24 6.98
CA LYS A 348 17.72 5.53 5.70
C LYS A 348 17.14 6.46 4.62
N ASP A 349 16.07 7.16 4.98
CA ASP A 349 15.24 7.97 4.11
C ASP A 349 15.71 9.44 4.02
N LYS A 350 16.75 9.79 4.77
CA LYS A 350 17.47 11.09 4.73
C LYS A 350 16.54 12.29 4.80
N TYR A 351 15.80 12.37 5.90
CA TYR A 351 14.90 13.48 6.21
C TYR A 351 15.05 13.90 7.68
N GLY A 352 14.43 15.00 8.10
CA GLY A 352 14.47 15.46 9.48
C GLY A 352 15.74 16.23 9.88
N PHE A 353 16.55 16.64 8.90
CA PHE A 353 17.76 17.45 9.08
C PHE A 353 17.70 18.72 8.24
N LEU A 354 18.41 19.75 8.69
CA LEU A 354 18.70 20.92 7.86
C LEU A 354 19.88 20.61 6.94
N GLU A 355 19.66 20.74 5.64
CA GLU A 355 20.64 20.51 4.58
C GLU A 355 20.77 21.75 3.69
N ARG A 356 21.97 22.00 3.15
CA ARG A 356 22.22 23.18 2.33
C ARG A 356 22.09 22.85 0.85
N GLU A 357 21.22 23.56 0.13
CA GLU A 357 21.11 23.49 -1.33
C GLU A 357 21.14 24.93 -1.88
N ASN A 358 22.07 25.22 -2.81
CA ASN A 358 22.20 26.54 -3.46
C ASN A 358 22.27 27.74 -2.49
N GLY A 359 22.95 27.55 -1.35
CA GLY A 359 23.13 28.61 -0.35
C GLY A 359 21.95 28.78 0.63
N VAL A 360 20.86 28.04 0.45
CA VAL A 360 19.65 28.05 1.28
C VAL A 360 19.59 26.75 2.11
N TRP A 361 19.03 26.83 3.32
CA TRP A 361 18.83 25.68 4.19
C TRP A 361 17.43 25.10 3.99
N TYR A 362 17.34 23.79 3.81
CA TYR A 362 16.09 23.06 3.69
C TYR A 362 15.97 22.00 4.77
N PHE A 363 14.77 21.86 5.32
CA PHE A 363 14.37 20.77 6.20
C PHE A 363 13.46 19.83 5.42
N LYS A 364 13.77 18.54 5.38
CA LYS A 364 12.97 17.55 4.64
C LYS A 364 12.02 16.82 5.59
N LEU A 365 10.76 16.67 5.18
CA LEU A 365 9.78 15.79 5.82
C LEU A 365 9.48 14.62 4.89
N ASN A 366 9.24 13.43 5.43
CA ASN A 366 9.01 12.23 4.64
C ASN A 366 7.53 11.83 4.62
N VAL A 367 7.01 11.48 3.44
CA VAL A 367 5.65 10.95 3.31
C VAL A 367 5.69 9.43 3.25
N LYS A 368 5.25 8.78 4.33
CA LYS A 368 4.98 7.35 4.38
C LYS A 368 3.51 7.12 4.73
N ILE A 369 2.83 6.25 3.97
CA ILE A 369 1.40 5.97 4.16
C ILE A 369 1.19 4.47 4.29
N GLY A 370 0.62 4.03 5.41
CA GLY A 370 0.26 2.65 5.66
C GLY A 370 -1.24 2.49 5.89
N LEU A 371 -1.72 1.25 5.79
CA LEU A 371 -3.05 0.89 6.29
C LEU A 371 -3.05 0.85 7.83
N VAL A 372 -4.18 1.20 8.41
CA VAL A 372 -4.40 1.09 9.85
C VAL A 372 -4.32 -0.39 10.24
N LYS A 373 -3.47 -0.66 11.23
CA LYS A 373 -3.37 -1.97 11.91
C LYS A 373 -4.62 -2.18 12.76
N ARG A 374 -4.93 -3.44 13.06
CA ARG A 374 -6.11 -3.88 13.82
C ARG A 374 -6.40 -3.00 15.03
#